data_AF-A0A2D5GC22-F1
#
_entry.id   AF-A0A2D5GC22-F1
#
_cell.length_a   1.000
_cell.length_b   1.000
_cell.length_c   1.000
_cell.angle_alpha   90.00
_cell.angle_beta   90.00
_cell.angle_gamma   90.00
#
_symmetry.space_group_name_H-M   'P 1'
#
loop_
_entity.id
_entity.type
_entity.pdbx_description
1 polymer ?
#
loop_
_entity_poly.entity_id
_entity_poly.type
_entity_poly.pdbx_seq_one_letter_code
_entity_poly.pdbx_strand_id
1 'polypeptide(L)'
;MGTSHLPAQHTGWLTQVRQAIPVILFQGGRYNIEQIAYETDDFVVYELQDSITLNGKTETFLAINQEAKLFTIDVLAGPSGFLAQEHGTAWMEWS
;
A
#
# COMPACT_ATOMS: atom_id res chain seq x y z
N MET A 1 37.43 -30.00 36.73
CA MET A 1 37.44 -28.56 37.07
C MET A 1 38.48 -27.92 36.18
N GLY A 2 38.25 -27.03 35.23
CA GLY A 2 37.07 -26.41 34.63
C GLY A 2 37.68 -25.44 33.61
N THR A 3 37.45 -25.62 32.32
CA THR A 3 37.74 -24.59 31.31
C THR A 3 36.43 -24.22 30.66
N SER A 4 35.94 -23.08 31.12
CA SER A 4 34.71 -22.43 30.68
C SER A 4 34.71 -22.27 29.18
N HIS A 5 33.66 -22.80 28.55
CA HIS A 5 33.30 -22.50 27.18
C HIS A 5 33.08 -20.98 27.06
N LEU A 6 33.66 -20.38 26.03
CA LEU A 6 33.45 -18.98 25.68
C LEU A 6 31.94 -18.72 25.49
N PRO A 7 31.37 -17.62 26.02
CA PRO A 7 29.98 -17.29 25.76
C PRO A 7 29.82 -16.83 24.31
N ALA A 8 28.79 -17.37 23.67
CA ALA A 8 28.33 -17.02 22.34
C ALA A 8 28.17 -15.51 22.16
N GLN A 9 28.90 -14.94 21.21
CA GLN A 9 28.59 -13.64 20.64
C GLN A 9 28.09 -13.88 19.22
N HIS A 10 26.88 -14.45 19.11
CA HIS A 10 26.09 -14.27 17.90
C HIS A 10 25.54 -12.85 17.96
N THR A 11 26.32 -11.92 17.43
CA THR A 11 25.92 -10.58 17.06
C THR A 11 24.60 -10.70 16.31
N GLY A 12 23.50 -10.34 16.97
CA GLY A 12 22.20 -10.16 16.34
C GLY A 12 22.34 -9.03 15.35
N TRP A 13 22.76 -9.37 14.13
CA TRP A 13 22.52 -8.56 12.95
C TRP A 13 20.99 -8.53 12.79
N LEU A 14 20.37 -7.59 13.50
CA LEU A 14 19.08 -7.02 13.12
C LEU A 14 19.31 -6.40 11.75
N THR A 15 19.35 -7.24 10.73
CA THR A 15 19.08 -6.82 9.37
C THR A 15 17.65 -6.39 9.42
N GLN A 16 17.45 -5.12 9.70
CA GLN A 16 16.25 -4.42 9.34
C GLN A 16 16.19 -4.55 7.83
N VAL A 17 15.59 -5.65 7.37
CA VAL A 17 15.15 -5.82 6.01
C VAL A 17 14.26 -4.60 5.80
N ARG A 18 14.74 -3.62 5.02
CA ARG A 18 13.86 -2.59 4.49
C ARG A 18 12.87 -3.37 3.64
N GLN A 19 11.73 -3.71 4.23
CA GLN A 19 10.61 -4.25 3.49
C GLN A 19 10.33 -3.22 2.40
N ALA A 20 10.34 -3.66 1.15
CA ALA A 20 10.05 -2.78 0.06
C ALA A 20 8.67 -2.17 0.28
N ILE A 21 8.59 -0.84 0.36
CA ILE A 21 7.29 -0.18 0.57
C ILE A 21 6.60 -0.16 -0.80
N PRO A 22 5.44 -0.79 -0.95
CA PRO A 22 4.70 -0.70 -2.21
C PRO A 22 4.22 0.73 -2.41
N VAL A 23 4.23 1.18 -3.66
CA VAL A 23 3.80 2.52 -4.03
C VAL A 23 2.83 2.48 -5.21
N ILE A 24 1.94 3.46 -5.25
CA ILE A 24 1.11 3.77 -6.41
C ILE A 24 1.77 4.88 -7.21
N LEU A 25 1.95 4.64 -8.51
CA LEU A 25 2.35 5.64 -9.49
C LEU A 25 1.12 6.12 -10.25
N PHE A 26 0.79 7.41 -10.12
CA PHE A 26 -0.38 8.01 -10.76
C PHE A 26 -0.10 9.45 -11.17
N GLN A 27 -0.36 9.79 -12.43
CA GLN A 27 -0.14 11.14 -13.00
C GLN A 27 1.26 11.74 -12.74
N GLY A 28 2.29 10.89 -12.70
CA GLY A 28 3.67 11.30 -12.40
C GLY A 28 3.98 11.49 -10.91
N GLY A 29 2.99 11.35 -10.04
CA GLY A 29 3.16 11.26 -8.59
C GLY A 29 3.48 9.84 -8.12
N ARG A 30 4.12 9.75 -6.95
CA ARG A 30 4.43 8.50 -6.24
C ARG A 30 3.80 8.58 -4.85
N TYR A 31 2.96 7.61 -4.52
CA TYR A 31 2.19 7.58 -3.27
C TYR A 31 2.49 6.29 -2.53
N ASN A 32 3.09 6.40 -1.34
CA ASN A 32 3.40 5.23 -0.54
C ASN A 32 2.12 4.61 0.01
N ILE A 33 2.06 3.28 -0.02
CA ILE A 33 0.97 2.52 0.57
C ILE A 33 1.34 2.18 2.01
N GLU A 34 0.43 2.49 2.94
CA GLU A 34 0.53 2.05 4.32
C GLU A 34 0.11 0.58 4.43
N GLN A 35 -1.04 0.23 3.84
CA GLN A 35 -1.58 -1.13 3.88
C GLN A 35 -2.61 -1.40 2.77
N ILE A 36 -2.93 -2.68 2.56
CA ILE A 36 -4.10 -3.11 1.80
C ILE A 36 -5.29 -3.13 2.77
N ALA A 37 -6.27 -2.26 2.54
CA ALA A 37 -7.44 -2.12 3.41
C ALA A 37 -8.54 -3.14 3.08
N TYR A 38 -8.67 -3.51 1.81
CA TYR A 38 -9.68 -4.45 1.33
C TYR A 38 -9.25 -5.05 0.00
N GLU A 39 -9.58 -6.32 -0.24
CA GLU A 39 -9.23 -7.02 -1.46
C GLU A 39 -10.40 -7.89 -1.92
N THR A 40 -10.66 -7.84 -3.22
CA THR A 40 -11.66 -8.65 -3.92
C THR A 40 -11.04 -9.25 -5.17
N ASP A 41 -11.78 -10.12 -5.84
CA ASP A 41 -11.34 -10.62 -7.15
C ASP A 41 -11.24 -9.49 -8.18
N ASP A 42 -12.05 -8.43 -8.10
CA ASP A 42 -12.14 -7.39 -9.14
C ASP A 42 -11.22 -6.18 -8.90
N PHE A 43 -10.98 -5.85 -7.63
CA PHE A 43 -10.17 -4.68 -7.24
C PHE A 43 -9.56 -4.83 -5.84
N VAL A 44 -8.51 -4.03 -5.61
CA VAL A 44 -7.82 -3.91 -4.33
C VAL A 44 -7.89 -2.48 -3.85
N VAL A 45 -8.22 -2.28 -2.58
CA VAL A 45 -8.22 -0.98 -1.90
C VAL A 45 -6.95 -0.83 -1.09
N TYR A 46 -6.24 0.26 -1.34
CA TYR A 46 -5.03 0.64 -0.64
C TYR A 46 -5.30 1.86 0.23
N GLU A 47 -4.76 1.83 1.45
CA GLU A 47 -4.59 3.01 2.28
C GLU A 47 -3.21 3.61 2.01
N LEU A 48 -3.17 4.90 1.73
CA LEU A 48 -1.93 5.63 1.51
C LEU A 48 -1.36 6.14 2.83
N GLN A 49 -0.02 6.22 2.92
CA GLN A 49 0.65 6.87 4.06
C GLN A 49 0.35 8.37 4.12
N ASP A 50 0.26 8.99 2.93
CA ASP A 50 -0.07 10.39 2.73
C ASP A 50 -1.30 10.53 1.83
N SER A 51 -2.07 11.59 2.00
CA SER A 51 -3.25 11.82 1.17
C SER A 51 -2.91 12.32 -0.24
N ILE A 52 -3.75 11.98 -1.21
CA ILE A 52 -3.79 12.59 -2.54
C ILE A 52 -4.99 13.54 -2.65
N THR A 53 -4.91 14.58 -3.48
CA THR A 53 -6.09 15.38 -3.86
C THR A 53 -6.57 14.96 -5.24
N LEU A 54 -7.81 14.47 -5.32
CA LEU A 54 -8.46 14.08 -6.57
C LEU A 54 -9.76 14.87 -6.69
N ASN A 55 -9.95 15.58 -7.82
CA ASN A 55 -11.12 16.41 -8.08
C ASN A 55 -11.49 17.38 -6.94
N GLY A 56 -10.48 17.92 -6.24
CA GLY A 56 -10.67 18.87 -5.13
C GLY A 56 -11.03 18.23 -3.79
N LYS A 57 -11.08 16.89 -3.70
CA LYS A 57 -11.26 16.16 -2.46
C LYS A 57 -9.96 15.47 -2.06
N THR A 58 -9.66 15.49 -0.76
CA THR A 58 -8.53 14.78 -0.17
C THR A 58 -8.92 13.33 0.10
N GLU A 59 -8.13 12.40 -0.41
CA GLU A 59 -8.37 10.97 -0.35
C GLU A 59 -7.13 10.26 0.23
N THR A 60 -7.37 9.33 1.15
CA THR A 60 -6.35 8.41 1.69
C THR A 60 -6.60 6.97 1.28
N PHE A 61 -7.79 6.66 0.77
CA PHE A 61 -8.15 5.32 0.30
C PHE A 61 -8.45 5.35 -1.19
N LEU A 62 -7.78 4.49 -1.93
CA LEU A 62 -7.94 4.37 -3.39
C LEU A 62 -8.08 2.90 -3.76
N ALA A 63 -8.92 2.62 -4.74
CA ALA A 63 -9.04 1.29 -5.31
C ALA A 63 -8.32 1.22 -6.66
N ILE A 64 -7.68 0.09 -6.94
CA ILE A 64 -7.17 -0.23 -8.27
C ILE A 64 -7.80 -1.55 -8.73
N ASN A 65 -8.42 -1.55 -9.91
CA ASN A 65 -9.01 -2.75 -10.49
C ASN A 65 -7.98 -3.57 -11.30
N GLN A 66 -8.41 -4.72 -11.82
CA GLN A 66 -7.57 -5.59 -12.67
C GLN A 66 -7.05 -4.92 -13.95
N GLU A 67 -7.74 -3.89 -14.45
CA GLU A 67 -7.32 -3.10 -15.62
C GLU A 67 -6.37 -1.94 -15.27
N ALA A 68 -5.83 -1.94 -14.04
CA ALA A 68 -4.96 -0.91 -13.51
C ALA A 68 -5.63 0.48 -13.47
N LYS A 69 -6.96 0.54 -13.39
CA LYS A 69 -7.72 1.78 -13.25
C LYS A 69 -7.85 2.15 -11.78
N LEU A 70 -7.56 3.42 -11.48
CA LEU A 70 -7.62 3.99 -10.14
C LEU A 70 -8.97 4.65 -9.90
N PHE A 71 -9.57 4.31 -8.78
CA PHE A 71 -10.87 4.82 -8.35
C PHE A 71 -10.79 5.41 -6.94
N THR A 72 -11.60 6.43 -6.69
CA THR A 72 -12.04 6.76 -5.33
C THR A 72 -13.09 5.76 -4.87
N ILE A 73 -13.18 5.56 -3.56
CA ILE A 73 -14.16 4.66 -2.96
C ILE A 73 -15.24 5.43 -2.19
N ASP A 74 -16.44 4.87 -2.13
CA ASP A 74 -17.50 5.30 -1.23
C ASP A 74 -17.88 4.14 -0.31
N VAL A 75 -17.42 4.18 0.94
CA VAL A 75 -17.67 3.14 1.94
C VAL A 75 -19.11 3.12 2.44
N LEU A 76 -19.88 4.19 2.19
CA LEU A 76 -21.30 4.27 2.54
C LEU A 76 -22.18 3.76 1.39
N ALA A 77 -21.64 3.71 0.17
CA ALA A 77 -22.31 3.06 -0.94
C ALA A 77 -22.35 1.54 -0.72
N GLY A 78 -23.47 0.92 -1.11
CA GLY A 78 -23.56 -0.54 -1.14
C GLY A 78 -22.57 -1.16 -2.13
N PRO A 79 -22.47 -2.50 -2.19
CA PRO A 79 -21.44 -3.21 -2.97
C PRO A 79 -21.32 -2.78 -4.44
N SER A 80 -22.43 -2.43 -5.08
CA SER A 80 -22.47 -2.00 -6.48
C SER A 80 -22.01 -0.56 -6.73
N GLY A 81 -21.84 0.24 -5.68
CA GLY A 81 -21.43 1.65 -5.75
C GLY A 81 -20.13 1.93 -5.00
N PHE A 82 -19.44 0.89 -4.53
CA PHE A 82 -18.23 1.03 -3.72
C PHE A 82 -17.10 1.73 -4.49
N LEU A 83 -16.94 1.42 -5.79
CA LEU A 83 -16.08 2.20 -6.68
C LEU A 83 -16.86 3.43 -7.15
N ALA A 84 -16.45 4.61 -6.69
CA ALA A 84 -17.21 5.84 -6.89
C ALA A 84 -16.85 6.53 -8.22
N GLN A 85 -15.59 6.89 -8.42
CA GLN A 85 -15.15 7.62 -9.61
C GLN A 85 -13.81 7.13 -10.13
N GLU A 86 -13.70 6.87 -11.45
CA GLU A 86 -12.43 6.57 -12.14
C GLU A 86 -11.62 7.85 -12.36
N HIS A 87 -10.32 7.80 -12.09
CA HIS A 87 -9.39 8.92 -12.29
C HIS A 87 -8.31 8.66 -13.36
N GLY A 88 -8.18 7.42 -13.82
CA GLY A 88 -7.24 7.04 -14.89
C GLY A 88 -6.47 5.77 -14.55
N THR A 89 -5.35 5.55 -15.22
CA THR A 89 -4.50 4.37 -15.01
C THR A 89 -3.42 4.65 -13.98
N ALA A 90 -3.24 3.72 -13.04
CA ALA A 90 -2.19 3.73 -12.03
C ALA A 90 -1.40 2.43 -12.04
N TRP A 91 -0.18 2.47 -11.52
CA TRP A 91 0.74 1.32 -11.53
C TRP A 91 1.28 1.07 -10.13
N MET A 92 1.57 -0.18 -9.84
CA MET A 92 2.19 -0.59 -8.59
C MET A 92 3.70 -0.77 -8.79
N GLU A 93 4.50 -0.21 -7.90
CA GLU A 93 5.95 -0.45 -7.85
C GLU A 93 6.37 -0.84 -6.43
N TRP A 94 7.42 -1.66 -6.31
CA TRP A 94 8.02 -2.04 -5.03
C TRP A 94 9.32 -1.27 -4.86
N SER A 95 9.40 -0.43 -3.81
CA SER A 95 10.53 0.49 -3.58
C SER A 95 11.65 -0.07 -2.72
#